data_AF-A0A966TEX4-F1
#
_entry.id   AF-A0A966TEX4-F1
#
_cell.length_a   1.000
_cell.length_b   1.000
_cell.length_c   1.000
_cell.angle_alpha   90.00
_cell.angle_beta   90.00
_cell.angle_gamma   90.00
#
_symmetry.space_group_name_H-M   'P 1'
#
loop_
_entity.id
_entity.type
_entity.pdbx_description
1 polymer ?
#
loop_
_entity_poly.entity_id
_entity_poly.type
_entity_poly.pdbx_seq_one_letter_code
_entity_poly.pdbx_strand_id
1 'polypeptide(L)'
;MSATIILADHTGRLGNRMVLYSHVIAAAEEYGCKVINLSILAASHFFQGLHQNPLGSYPAQKLPFDLRWLTRGLRQPIQSWVRSLRGRQFTAPRWLAVIDRESHPVYRLDSTEFASLVRRKKLIFLWGYPFRCPQLVRKHQKKIRDFFCFRAAEATQASAKLKNCKALGKRGVCVHVRQDDAIYHPDLYIRPSLYAAALEAFLRSHASESWEAFVCSDGKVPAGLFPHESTWGVPRPLVEDLA
;
A
#
# COMPACT_ATOMS: atom_id res chain seq x y z
N MET A 1 17.20 -22.30 -9.38
CA MET A 1 15.78 -22.05 -9.01
C MET A 1 15.70 -20.65 -8.41
N SER A 2 14.75 -19.83 -8.88
CA SER A 2 14.54 -18.47 -8.36
C SER A 2 13.77 -18.52 -7.03
N ALA A 3 14.19 -17.72 -6.05
CA ALA A 3 13.52 -17.64 -4.75
C ALA A 3 12.12 -17.04 -4.87
N THR A 4 11.24 -17.35 -3.92
CA THR A 4 9.93 -16.70 -3.78
C THR A 4 9.80 -16.06 -2.42
N ILE A 5 9.48 -14.78 -2.40
CA ILE A 5 9.18 -14.00 -1.20
C ILE A 5 7.67 -14.03 -0.99
N ILE A 6 7.22 -14.36 0.21
CA ILE A 6 5.80 -14.41 0.57
C ILE A 6 5.48 -13.34 1.60
N LEU A 7 4.48 -12.52 1.28
CA LEU A 7 3.82 -11.56 2.17
C LEU A 7 2.41 -12.08 2.47
N ALA A 8 2.20 -12.51 3.70
CA ALA A 8 0.90 -13.00 4.17
C ALA A 8 0.34 -12.20 5.35
N ASP A 9 1.14 -11.29 5.94
CA ASP A 9 0.66 -10.45 7.03
C ASP A 9 -0.20 -9.30 6.48
N HIS A 10 -1.35 -9.09 7.11
CA HIS A 10 -2.30 -8.01 6.78
C HIS A 10 -2.06 -6.78 7.65
N THR A 11 -0.81 -6.51 8.05
CA THR A 11 -0.47 -5.37 8.90
C THR A 11 -0.85 -4.05 8.21
N GLY A 12 -1.62 -3.22 8.91
CA GLY A 12 -2.01 -1.90 8.45
C GLY A 12 -3.00 -1.88 7.27
N ARG A 13 -3.26 -0.66 6.81
CA ARG A 13 -4.16 -0.36 5.67
C ARG A 13 -3.48 -0.52 4.32
N LEU A 14 -4.27 -0.35 3.25
CA LEU A 14 -3.82 -0.48 1.86
C LEU A 14 -2.54 0.30 1.57
N GLY A 15 -2.43 1.57 1.99
CA GLY A 15 -1.22 2.38 1.80
C GLY A 15 0.03 1.71 2.38
N ASN A 16 -0.05 1.21 3.61
CA ASN A 16 1.07 0.49 4.25
C ASN A 16 1.41 -0.79 3.47
N ARG A 17 0.41 -1.54 3.01
CA ARG A 17 0.63 -2.75 2.21
C ARG A 17 1.27 -2.43 0.86
N MET A 18 0.89 -1.33 0.22
CA MET A 18 1.51 -0.86 -1.02
C MET A 18 2.95 -0.41 -0.81
N VAL A 19 3.25 0.29 0.29
CA VAL A 19 4.63 0.68 0.64
C VAL A 19 5.51 -0.55 0.84
N LEU A 20 5.07 -1.50 1.68
CA LEU A 20 5.79 -2.75 1.89
C LEU A 20 5.99 -3.50 0.57
N TYR A 21 4.92 -3.65 -0.20
CA TYR A 21 4.99 -4.42 -1.44
C TYR A 21 5.88 -3.74 -2.50
N SER A 22 5.90 -2.41 -2.56
CA SER A 22 6.81 -1.65 -3.43
C SER A 22 8.27 -1.94 -3.11
N HIS A 23 8.64 -2.01 -1.83
CA HIS A 23 9.99 -2.39 -1.41
C HIS A 23 10.33 -3.84 -1.80
N VAL A 24 9.39 -4.76 -1.61
CA VAL A 24 9.62 -6.17 -1.93
C VAL A 24 9.67 -6.41 -3.45
N ILE A 25 8.86 -5.69 -4.23
CA ILE A 25 8.95 -5.67 -5.71
C ILE A 25 10.32 -5.14 -6.15
N ALA A 26 10.79 -4.05 -5.55
CA ALA A 26 12.10 -3.49 -5.88
C ALA A 26 13.25 -4.48 -5.60
N ALA A 27 13.19 -5.19 -4.48
CA ALA A 27 14.15 -6.24 -4.16
C ALA A 27 14.01 -7.45 -5.11
N ALA A 28 12.78 -7.79 -5.50
CA ALA A 28 12.53 -8.87 -6.44
C ALA A 28 13.11 -8.59 -7.83
N GLU A 29 12.97 -7.35 -8.30
CA GLU A 29 13.61 -6.86 -9.50
C GLU A 29 15.13 -6.88 -9.42
N GLU A 30 15.70 -6.46 -8.29
CA GLU A 30 17.15 -6.44 -8.11
C GLU A 30 17.77 -7.84 -8.10
N TYR A 31 17.12 -8.80 -7.44
CA TYR A 31 17.68 -10.13 -7.22
C TYR A 31 17.11 -11.23 -8.11
N GLY A 32 16.24 -10.89 -9.06
CA GLY A 32 15.62 -11.85 -9.98
C GLY A 32 14.75 -12.90 -9.26
N CYS A 33 14.03 -12.49 -8.22
CA CYS A 33 13.14 -13.35 -7.45
C CYS A 33 11.66 -13.03 -7.66
N LYS A 34 10.78 -13.93 -7.20
CA LYS A 34 9.32 -13.76 -7.29
C LYS A 34 8.76 -13.28 -5.97
N VAL A 35 7.60 -12.64 -6.01
CA VAL A 35 6.85 -12.23 -4.83
C VAL A 35 5.44 -12.77 -4.92
N ILE A 36 4.88 -13.21 -3.80
CA ILE A 36 3.46 -13.49 -3.63
C ILE A 36 2.98 -12.63 -2.46
N ASN A 37 2.02 -11.75 -2.72
CA ASN A 37 1.43 -10.91 -1.69
C ASN A 37 -0.06 -11.22 -1.54
N LEU A 38 -0.39 -12.05 -0.55
CA LEU A 38 -1.78 -12.40 -0.27
C LEU A 38 -2.53 -11.24 0.40
N SER A 39 -1.82 -10.33 1.08
CA SER A 39 -2.46 -9.27 1.86
C SER A 39 -3.00 -8.11 1.02
N ILE A 40 -2.56 -8.00 -0.24
CA ILE A 40 -3.01 -6.98 -1.20
C ILE A 40 -4.25 -7.40 -1.99
N LEU A 41 -4.64 -8.68 -1.95
CA LEU A 41 -5.67 -9.23 -2.84
C LEU A 41 -7.04 -8.57 -2.71
N ALA A 42 -7.39 -8.06 -1.53
CA ALA A 42 -8.64 -7.29 -1.33
C ALA A 42 -8.71 -6.04 -2.23
N ALA A 43 -7.57 -5.43 -2.53
CA ALA A 43 -7.44 -4.25 -3.38
C ALA A 43 -7.04 -4.60 -4.83
N SER A 44 -7.00 -5.89 -5.20
CA SER A 44 -6.51 -6.33 -6.51
C SER A 44 -7.29 -5.75 -7.69
N HIS A 45 -8.58 -5.47 -7.49
CA HIS A 45 -9.46 -4.94 -8.51
C HIS A 45 -9.16 -3.49 -8.90
N PHE A 46 -8.40 -2.74 -8.11
CA PHE A 46 -8.04 -1.36 -8.43
C PHE A 46 -6.88 -1.24 -9.42
N PHE A 47 -5.96 -2.20 -9.42
CA PHE A 47 -4.65 -2.07 -10.06
C PHE A 47 -4.47 -3.01 -11.26
N GLN A 48 -3.82 -2.53 -12.31
CA GLN A 48 -3.58 -3.28 -13.54
C GLN A 48 -2.72 -4.53 -13.29
N GLY A 49 -1.64 -4.44 -12.53
CA GLY A 49 -0.75 -5.57 -12.23
C GLY A 49 -1.35 -6.61 -11.29
N LEU A 50 -2.44 -6.27 -10.59
CA LEU A 50 -3.15 -7.18 -9.68
C LEU A 50 -4.47 -7.71 -10.27
N HIS A 51 -4.99 -7.07 -11.31
CA HIS A 51 -6.15 -7.55 -12.03
C HIS A 51 -5.85 -8.91 -12.70
N GLN A 52 -6.72 -9.90 -12.51
CA GLN A 52 -6.50 -11.28 -12.98
C GLN A 52 -5.21 -11.94 -12.45
N ASN A 53 -4.71 -11.47 -11.30
CA ASN A 53 -3.55 -12.03 -10.61
C ASN A 53 -3.98 -12.58 -9.25
N PRO A 54 -4.51 -13.82 -9.21
CA PRO A 54 -5.21 -14.34 -8.03
C PRO A 54 -4.29 -14.64 -6.84
N LEU A 55 -2.97 -14.60 -7.03
CA LEU A 55 -1.97 -14.73 -5.97
C LEU A 55 -1.40 -13.39 -5.52
N GLY A 56 -1.75 -12.28 -6.18
CA GLY A 56 -1.10 -10.99 -5.94
C GLY A 56 0.40 -11.11 -6.14
N SER A 57 0.80 -11.79 -7.22
CA SER A 57 2.18 -12.15 -7.51
C SER A 57 2.91 -11.05 -8.27
N TYR A 58 4.23 -10.98 -8.08
CA TYR A 58 5.12 -10.17 -8.90
C TYR A 58 6.30 -11.02 -9.40
N PRO A 59 6.62 -11.03 -10.71
CA PRO A 59 5.82 -10.48 -11.81
C PRO A 59 4.40 -11.07 -11.85
N ALA A 60 3.46 -10.32 -12.43
CA ALA A 60 2.06 -10.74 -12.46
C ALA A 60 1.89 -12.07 -13.20
N GLN A 61 1.20 -13.02 -12.57
CA GLN A 61 0.87 -14.30 -13.17
C GLN A 61 -0.64 -14.40 -13.38
N LYS A 62 -1.04 -14.71 -14.62
CA LYS A 62 -2.41 -15.08 -14.94
C LYS A 62 -2.58 -16.56 -14.61
N LEU A 63 -3.53 -16.87 -13.73
CA LEU A 63 -3.96 -18.24 -13.50
C LEU A 63 -5.39 -18.40 -14.03
N PRO A 64 -5.76 -19.58 -14.56
CA PRO A 64 -7.07 -19.81 -15.15
C PRO A 64 -8.21 -19.90 -14.11
N PHE A 65 -7.88 -19.84 -12.81
CA PHE A 65 -8.84 -19.93 -11.71
C PHE A 65 -8.59 -18.83 -10.68
N ASP A 66 -9.66 -18.39 -10.03
CA ASP A 66 -9.64 -17.34 -9.03
C ASP A 66 -9.43 -17.92 -7.62
N LEU A 67 -8.30 -17.60 -6.99
CA LEU A 67 -7.98 -18.02 -5.61
C LEU A 67 -8.37 -16.99 -4.55
N ARG A 68 -9.05 -15.89 -4.92
CA ARG A 68 -9.46 -14.86 -3.96
C ARG A 68 -10.30 -15.43 -2.81
N TRP A 69 -11.11 -16.45 -3.06
CA TRP A 69 -11.90 -17.15 -2.02
C TRP A 69 -10.99 -17.89 -1.01
N LEU A 70 -9.91 -18.50 -1.48
CA LEU A 70 -8.94 -19.25 -0.66
C LEU A 70 -8.30 -18.33 0.38
N THR A 71 -8.03 -17.07 0.00
CA THR A 71 -7.31 -16.14 0.88
C THR A 71 -8.11 -15.64 2.08
N ARG A 72 -9.45 -15.70 2.04
CA ARG A 72 -10.28 -15.37 3.21
C ARG A 72 -10.19 -16.45 4.29
N GLY A 73 -10.19 -17.72 3.88
CA GLY A 73 -10.12 -18.87 4.79
C GLY A 73 -8.70 -19.21 5.24
N LEU A 74 -7.68 -18.91 4.43
CA LEU A 74 -6.30 -19.29 4.72
C LEU A 74 -5.55 -18.33 5.66
N ARG A 75 -6.12 -17.16 5.97
CA ARG A 75 -5.43 -16.16 6.81
C ARG A 75 -5.07 -16.70 8.18
N GLN A 76 -6.05 -17.22 8.93
CA GLN A 76 -5.84 -17.74 10.28
C GLN A 76 -4.87 -18.94 10.32
N PRO A 77 -5.01 -19.97 9.46
CA PRO A 77 -4.05 -21.07 9.47
C PRO A 77 -2.64 -20.63 9.04
N ILE A 78 -2.48 -19.75 8.04
CA ILE A 78 -1.16 -19.21 7.68
C ILE A 78 -0.57 -18.41 8.85
N GLN A 79 -1.38 -17.59 9.50
CA GLN A 79 -0.93 -16.80 10.66
C GLN A 79 -0.50 -17.69 11.83
N SER A 80 -1.28 -18.72 12.16
CA SER A 80 -0.94 -19.70 13.19
C SER A 80 0.31 -20.50 12.84
N TRP A 81 0.49 -20.87 11.57
CA TRP A 81 1.69 -21.56 11.09
C TRP A 81 2.93 -20.66 11.11
N VAL A 82 2.84 -19.42 10.62
CA VAL A 82 3.98 -18.48 10.71
C VAL A 82 4.31 -18.21 12.18
N ARG A 83 3.31 -18.04 13.05
CA ARG A 83 3.52 -17.90 14.50
C ARG A 83 4.22 -19.13 15.11
N SER A 84 3.87 -20.34 14.72
CA SER A 84 4.53 -21.56 15.23
C SER A 84 5.98 -21.71 14.77
N LEU A 85 6.35 -21.02 13.68
CA LEU A 85 7.74 -20.92 13.20
C LEU A 85 8.53 -19.76 13.83
N ARG A 86 7.88 -18.84 14.55
CA ARG A 86 8.56 -17.73 15.25
C ARG A 86 9.49 -18.29 16.34
N GLY A 87 10.65 -17.66 16.50
CA GLY A 87 11.67 -18.07 17.48
C GLY A 87 12.44 -19.35 17.12
N ARG A 88 12.05 -20.06 16.06
CA ARG A 88 12.68 -21.31 15.63
C ARG A 88 13.69 -21.13 14.49
N GLN A 89 14.65 -20.21 14.68
CA GLN A 89 15.72 -19.97 13.70
C GLN A 89 16.47 -21.26 13.27
N PHE A 90 16.45 -22.31 14.10
CA PHE A 90 17.17 -23.56 13.88
C PHE A 90 16.33 -24.76 13.36
N THR A 91 15.00 -24.67 13.23
CA THR A 91 14.18 -25.80 12.72
C THR A 91 13.47 -25.54 11.39
N ALA A 92 13.64 -24.35 10.81
CA ALA A 92 13.19 -24.11 9.45
C ALA A 92 14.02 -24.96 8.46
N PRO A 93 13.39 -25.66 7.50
CA PRO A 93 14.11 -26.40 6.48
C PRO A 93 15.14 -25.53 5.77
N ARG A 94 16.25 -26.12 5.28
CA ARG A 94 17.32 -25.38 4.59
C ARG A 94 16.82 -24.49 3.44
N TRP A 95 15.73 -24.87 2.79
CA TRP A 95 15.10 -24.13 1.69
C TRP A 95 14.20 -22.96 2.12
N LEU A 96 13.86 -22.85 3.41
CA LEU A 96 12.94 -21.86 3.98
C LEU A 96 13.69 -20.84 4.85
N ALA A 97 13.22 -19.60 4.84
CA ALA A 97 13.52 -18.58 5.84
C ALA A 97 12.24 -17.84 6.24
N VAL A 98 12.18 -17.41 7.49
CA VAL A 98 11.12 -16.56 8.03
C VAL A 98 11.80 -15.37 8.72
N ILE A 99 11.46 -14.15 8.31
CA ILE A 99 11.95 -12.92 8.94
C ILE A 99 10.75 -12.20 9.54
N ASP A 100 10.82 -11.87 10.83
CA ASP A 100 9.72 -11.22 11.58
C ASP A 100 10.14 -9.84 12.10
N ARG A 101 9.15 -8.94 12.19
CA ARG A 101 9.21 -7.58 12.75
C ARG A 101 9.82 -7.53 14.15
N GLU A 102 9.46 -8.48 15.02
CA GLU A 102 9.90 -8.45 16.42
C GLU A 102 11.42 -8.65 16.57
N SER A 103 12.07 -9.24 15.57
CA SER A 103 13.52 -9.46 15.59
C SER A 103 14.31 -8.27 15.02
N HIS A 104 13.69 -7.36 14.25
CA HIS A 104 14.38 -6.29 13.55
C HIS A 104 13.53 -5.01 13.45
N PRO A 105 13.92 -3.89 14.08
CA PRO A 105 13.16 -2.64 14.02
C PRO A 105 13.04 -2.08 12.60
N VAL A 106 14.06 -2.28 11.75
CA VAL A 106 14.02 -2.11 10.29
C VAL A 106 14.93 -3.15 9.64
N TYR A 107 14.40 -3.94 8.70
CA TYR A 107 15.20 -4.92 7.94
C TYR A 107 15.45 -4.42 6.52
N ARG A 108 16.74 -4.32 6.14
CA ARG A 108 17.17 -3.78 4.85
C ARG A 108 17.16 -4.85 3.77
N LEU A 109 16.26 -4.70 2.81
CA LEU A 109 16.16 -5.60 1.65
C LEU A 109 17.26 -5.35 0.61
N ASP A 110 17.99 -4.24 0.70
CA ASP A 110 19.15 -3.92 -0.15
C ASP A 110 20.49 -4.34 0.47
N SER A 111 20.47 -5.10 1.57
CA SER A 111 21.67 -5.57 2.25
C SER A 111 22.31 -6.78 1.55
N THR A 112 23.61 -6.94 1.76
CA THR A 112 24.36 -8.14 1.33
C THR A 112 23.86 -9.40 2.02
N GLU A 113 23.37 -9.27 3.26
CA GLU A 113 22.73 -10.34 4.03
C GLU A 113 21.47 -10.85 3.31
N PHE A 114 20.55 -9.94 2.95
CA PHE A 114 19.33 -10.30 2.25
C PHE A 114 19.60 -10.86 0.86
N ALA A 115 20.53 -10.26 0.10
CA ALA A 115 20.97 -10.80 -1.18
C ALA A 115 21.49 -12.24 -1.05
N SER A 116 22.27 -12.51 0.00
CA SER A 116 22.77 -13.86 0.31
C SER A 116 21.66 -14.81 0.78
N LEU A 117 20.63 -14.30 1.46
CA LEU A 117 19.45 -15.07 1.82
C LEU A 117 18.67 -15.50 0.58
N VAL A 118 18.38 -14.56 -0.33
CA VAL A 118 17.68 -14.82 -1.60
C VAL A 118 18.41 -15.86 -2.45
N ARG A 119 19.75 -15.86 -2.48
CA ARG A 119 20.54 -16.88 -3.19
C ARG A 119 20.46 -18.28 -2.58
N ARG A 120 20.34 -18.37 -1.25
CA ARG A 120 20.41 -19.66 -0.52
C ARG A 120 19.04 -20.29 -0.29
N LYS A 121 17.97 -19.50 -0.27
CA LYS A 121 16.63 -19.94 0.10
C LYS A 121 15.73 -20.02 -1.11
N LYS A 122 14.85 -21.03 -1.13
CA LYS A 122 13.80 -21.15 -2.14
C LYS A 122 12.56 -20.36 -1.75
N LEU A 123 12.28 -20.28 -0.44
CA LEU A 123 11.11 -19.62 0.10
C LEU A 123 11.50 -18.69 1.26
N ILE A 124 11.03 -17.46 1.22
CA ILE A 124 11.30 -16.45 2.24
C ILE A 124 9.96 -15.84 2.66
N PHE A 125 9.56 -16.03 3.91
CA PHE A 125 8.41 -15.32 4.47
C PHE A 125 8.89 -14.05 5.14
N LEU A 126 8.34 -12.91 4.73
CA LEU A 126 8.50 -11.66 5.45
C LEU A 126 7.22 -11.41 6.23
N TRP A 127 7.35 -11.34 7.55
CA TRP A 127 6.23 -11.13 8.47
C TRP A 127 6.34 -9.77 9.14
N GLY A 128 5.31 -8.94 8.97
CA GLY A 128 5.25 -7.57 9.49
C GLY A 128 5.60 -6.49 8.46
N TYR A 129 5.82 -5.27 8.97
CA TYR A 129 5.86 -4.04 8.17
C TYR A 129 7.25 -3.47 7.82
N PRO A 130 8.29 -3.51 8.67
CA PRO A 130 9.44 -2.61 8.52
C PRO A 130 10.55 -3.14 7.58
N PHE A 131 10.17 -3.71 6.43
CA PHE A 131 11.11 -4.11 5.38
C PHE A 131 11.33 -2.97 4.40
N ARG A 132 12.57 -2.51 4.23
CA ARG A 132 12.88 -1.27 3.48
C ARG A 132 14.09 -1.42 2.56
N CYS A 133 14.02 -0.75 1.42
CA CYS A 133 15.11 -0.58 0.44
C CYS A 133 14.85 0.66 -0.45
N PRO A 134 14.89 1.90 0.10
CA PRO A 134 14.49 3.10 -0.63
C PRO A 134 15.26 3.32 -1.95
N GLN A 135 16.55 2.94 -2.00
CA GLN A 135 17.36 3.10 -3.20
C GLN A 135 16.91 2.19 -4.34
N LEU A 136 16.55 0.93 -4.02
CA LEU A 136 16.01 0.01 -5.01
C LEU A 136 14.62 0.45 -5.49
N VAL A 137 13.80 1.01 -4.59
CA VAL A 137 12.50 1.57 -4.99
C VAL A 137 12.68 2.70 -5.99
N ARG A 138 13.63 3.62 -5.77
CA ARG A 138 13.97 4.68 -6.74
C ARG A 138 14.45 4.10 -8.06
N LYS A 139 15.36 3.12 -8.02
CA LYS A 139 15.90 2.44 -9.22
C LYS A 139 14.81 1.76 -10.05
N HIS A 140 13.87 1.08 -9.40
CA HIS A 140 12.83 0.26 -10.05
C HIS A 140 11.44 0.93 -10.08
N GLN A 141 11.36 2.24 -9.81
CA GLN A 141 10.11 2.97 -9.63
C GLN A 141 9.15 2.85 -10.83
N LYS A 142 9.68 2.78 -12.05
CA LYS A 142 8.85 2.63 -13.26
C LYS A 142 8.04 1.33 -13.21
N LYS A 143 8.69 0.21 -12.94
CA LYS A 143 8.02 -1.10 -12.86
C LYS A 143 7.00 -1.16 -11.72
N ILE A 144 7.33 -0.55 -10.59
CA ILE A 144 6.41 -0.44 -9.44
C ILE A 144 5.17 0.37 -9.82
N ARG A 145 5.34 1.52 -10.49
CA ARG A 145 4.22 2.36 -10.95
C ARG A 145 3.39 1.66 -12.02
N ASP A 146 4.01 0.96 -12.96
CA ASP A 146 3.31 0.19 -13.98
C ASP A 146 2.47 -0.93 -13.32
N PHE A 147 3.02 -1.63 -12.32
CA PHE A 147 2.31 -2.67 -11.58
C PHE A 147 1.13 -2.15 -10.76
N PHE A 148 1.32 -1.04 -10.04
CA PHE A 148 0.26 -0.36 -9.27
C PHE A 148 -0.48 0.71 -10.07
N CYS A 149 -0.44 0.66 -11.41
CA CYS A 149 -1.22 1.58 -12.21
C CYS A 149 -2.71 1.29 -11.99
N PHE A 150 -3.52 2.32 -11.75
CA PHE A 150 -4.96 2.14 -11.65
C PHE A 150 -5.55 1.63 -12.96
N ARG A 151 -6.59 0.81 -12.88
CA ARG A 151 -7.39 0.47 -14.05
C ARG A 151 -8.17 1.69 -14.51
N ALA A 152 -8.37 1.81 -15.83
CA ALA A 152 -9.07 2.96 -16.40
C ALA A 152 -10.46 3.18 -15.80
N ALA A 153 -11.23 2.10 -15.59
CA ALA A 153 -12.56 2.17 -14.97
C ALA A 153 -12.51 2.82 -13.58
N GLU A 154 -11.53 2.44 -12.76
CA GLU A 154 -11.34 2.92 -11.38
C GLU A 154 -10.65 4.28 -11.31
N ALA A 155 -10.10 4.78 -12.42
CA ALA A 155 -9.46 6.10 -12.47
C ALA A 155 -10.38 7.16 -13.09
N THR A 156 -11.55 6.78 -13.60
CA THR A 156 -12.38 7.65 -14.44
C THR A 156 -12.90 8.85 -13.67
N GLN A 157 -13.42 8.66 -12.44
CA GLN A 157 -14.00 9.76 -11.68
C GLN A 157 -12.94 10.77 -11.23
N ALA A 158 -11.83 10.33 -10.61
CA ALA A 158 -10.71 11.21 -10.27
C ALA A 158 -10.15 11.93 -11.50
N SER A 159 -9.98 11.20 -12.61
CA SER A 159 -9.46 11.81 -13.83
C SER A 159 -10.40 12.87 -14.39
N ALA A 160 -11.72 12.66 -14.33
CA ALA A 160 -12.71 13.64 -14.76
C ALA A 160 -12.69 14.89 -13.86
N LYS A 161 -12.67 14.71 -12.52
CA LYS A 161 -12.57 15.82 -11.57
C LYS A 161 -11.31 16.67 -11.80
N LEU A 162 -10.16 16.02 -11.93
CA LEU A 162 -8.89 16.70 -12.19
C LEU A 162 -8.86 17.39 -13.57
N LYS A 163 -9.44 16.78 -14.60
CA LYS A 163 -9.58 17.40 -15.92
C LYS A 163 -10.47 18.63 -15.88
N ASN A 164 -11.61 18.57 -15.18
CA ASN A 164 -12.52 19.70 -15.02
C ASN A 164 -11.86 20.84 -14.24
N CYS A 165 -11.19 20.53 -13.13
CA CYS A 165 -10.40 21.49 -12.35
C CYS A 165 -9.40 22.23 -13.26
N LYS A 166 -8.63 21.48 -14.06
CA LYS A 166 -7.67 22.04 -15.01
C LYS A 166 -8.32 22.84 -16.15
N ALA A 167 -9.46 22.38 -16.68
CA ALA A 167 -10.19 23.07 -17.75
C ALA A 167 -10.74 24.44 -17.29
N LEU A 168 -11.07 24.56 -16.00
CA LEU A 168 -11.46 25.80 -15.36
C LEU A 168 -10.27 26.71 -14.98
N GLY A 169 -9.04 26.32 -15.33
CA GLY A 169 -7.83 27.05 -14.94
C GLY A 169 -7.49 26.97 -13.45
N LYS A 170 -8.14 26.06 -12.71
CA LYS A 170 -7.90 25.85 -11.28
C LYS A 170 -6.76 24.86 -11.04
N ARG A 171 -6.12 24.99 -9.88
CA ARG A 171 -5.15 24.02 -9.32
C ARG A 171 -5.84 23.16 -8.26
N GLY A 172 -5.53 21.87 -8.22
CA GLY A 172 -6.12 20.96 -7.22
C GLY A 172 -5.26 20.85 -5.96
N VAL A 173 -5.88 20.97 -4.78
CA VAL A 173 -5.26 20.61 -3.49
C VAL A 173 -6.07 19.48 -2.85
N CYS A 174 -5.40 18.37 -2.51
CA CYS A 174 -6.04 17.23 -1.89
C CYS A 174 -5.71 17.16 -0.39
N VAL A 175 -6.74 17.05 0.45
CA VAL A 175 -6.62 16.88 1.90
C VAL A 175 -7.15 15.50 2.27
N HIS A 176 -6.31 14.69 2.92
CA HIS A 176 -6.71 13.41 3.49
C HIS A 176 -6.79 13.52 5.01
N VAL A 177 -8.01 13.41 5.54
CA VAL A 177 -8.31 13.44 6.97
C VAL A 177 -8.33 12.00 7.48
N ARG A 178 -7.33 11.64 8.28
CA ARG A 178 -7.23 10.34 8.94
C ARG A 178 -7.93 10.41 10.30
N GLN A 179 -8.97 9.63 10.51
CA GLN A 179 -9.79 9.62 11.72
C GLN A 179 -9.91 8.23 12.33
N ASP A 180 -10.24 7.22 11.52
CA ASP A 180 -10.71 5.88 11.93
C ASP A 180 -9.86 5.23 13.06
N ASP A 181 -8.71 4.64 12.73
CA ASP A 181 -7.82 4.02 13.72
C ASP A 181 -6.97 5.04 14.49
N ALA A 182 -6.86 6.26 13.99
CA ALA A 182 -6.07 7.32 14.60
C ALA A 182 -6.63 7.72 15.97
N ILE A 183 -7.93 7.60 16.21
CA ILE A 183 -8.56 7.86 17.51
C ILE A 183 -7.95 6.99 18.63
N TYR A 184 -7.47 5.79 18.31
CA TYR A 184 -6.83 4.90 19.27
C TYR A 184 -5.34 5.19 19.49
N HIS A 185 -4.79 6.16 18.76
CA HIS A 185 -3.40 6.60 18.83
C HIS A 185 -3.35 8.11 19.10
N PRO A 186 -3.58 8.57 20.34
CA PRO A 186 -3.77 9.98 20.66
C PRO A 186 -2.59 10.86 20.22
N ASP A 187 -1.37 10.33 20.25
CA ASP A 187 -0.15 11.03 19.82
C ASP A 187 -0.08 11.29 18.31
N LEU A 188 -0.88 10.55 17.52
CA LEU A 188 -0.96 10.63 16.06
C LEU A 188 -2.29 11.22 15.57
N TYR A 189 -3.23 11.48 16.49
CA TYR A 189 -4.56 11.97 16.16
C TYR A 189 -4.54 13.47 15.88
N ILE A 190 -4.91 13.84 14.65
CA ILE A 190 -5.07 15.24 14.25
C ILE A 190 -6.57 15.53 14.12
N ARG A 191 -7.05 16.55 14.84
CA ARG A 191 -8.46 16.97 14.77
C ARG A 191 -8.79 17.48 13.36
N PRO A 192 -9.97 17.16 12.79
CA PRO A 192 -10.37 17.66 11.47
C PRO A 192 -10.27 19.18 11.31
N SER A 193 -10.52 19.94 12.38
CA SER A 193 -10.42 21.40 12.37
C SER A 193 -9.01 21.91 12.10
N LEU A 194 -7.96 21.17 12.46
CA LEU A 194 -6.58 21.54 12.16
C LEU A 194 -6.27 21.37 10.67
N TYR A 195 -6.83 20.34 10.01
CA TYR A 195 -6.73 20.18 8.56
C TYR A 195 -7.44 21.33 7.83
N ALA A 196 -8.64 21.72 8.29
CA ALA A 196 -9.39 22.82 7.72
C ALA A 196 -8.64 24.16 7.88
N ALA A 197 -8.12 24.45 9.07
CA ALA A 197 -7.33 25.64 9.33
C ALA A 197 -6.05 25.69 8.46
N ALA A 198 -5.37 24.55 8.30
CA ALA A 198 -4.19 24.45 7.43
C ALA A 198 -4.55 24.70 5.96
N LEU A 199 -5.66 24.13 5.48
CA LEU A 199 -6.15 24.37 4.12
C LEU A 199 -6.51 25.85 3.91
N GLU A 200 -7.21 26.46 4.87
CA GLU A 200 -7.60 27.87 4.77
C GLU A 200 -6.37 28.80 4.77
N ALA A 201 -5.36 28.51 5.60
CA ALA A 201 -4.09 29.23 5.60
C ALA A 201 -3.35 29.08 4.26
N PHE A 202 -3.35 27.88 3.67
CA PHE A 202 -2.79 27.60 2.36
C PHE A 202 -3.50 28.39 1.25
N LEU A 203 -4.83 28.36 1.22
CA LEU A 203 -5.62 29.08 0.22
C LEU A 203 -5.43 30.60 0.34
N ARG A 204 -5.34 31.13 1.56
CA ARG A 204 -5.05 32.56 1.79
C ARG A 204 -3.66 32.96 1.31
N SER A 205 -2.63 32.14 1.53
CA SER A 205 -1.28 32.44 1.07
C SER A 205 -1.09 32.31 -0.45
N HIS A 206 -2.05 31.68 -1.14
CA HIS A 206 -2.08 31.51 -2.59
C HIS A 206 -3.29 32.18 -3.23
N ALA A 207 -3.79 33.27 -2.64
CA ALA A 207 -5.02 33.94 -3.09
C ALA A 207 -4.95 34.52 -4.52
N SER A 208 -3.76 34.70 -5.09
CA SER A 208 -3.57 35.10 -6.49
C SER A 208 -3.82 33.96 -7.49
N GLU A 209 -3.93 32.73 -7.01
CA GLU A 209 -4.17 31.54 -7.81
C GLU A 209 -5.58 30.99 -7.55
N SER A 210 -6.19 30.37 -8.56
CA SER A 210 -7.46 29.68 -8.39
C SER A 210 -7.23 28.24 -7.97
N TRP A 211 -7.75 27.84 -6.82
CA TRP A 211 -7.61 26.49 -6.26
C TRP A 211 -8.97 25.79 -6.13
N GLU A 212 -8.95 24.46 -6.17
CA GLU A 212 -10.08 23.59 -5.86
C GLU A 212 -9.61 22.55 -4.83
N ALA A 213 -10.37 22.40 -3.76
CA ALA A 213 -10.04 21.49 -2.67
C ALA A 213 -10.76 20.14 -2.83
N PHE A 214 -10.03 19.05 -2.69
CA PHE A 214 -10.58 17.69 -2.65
C PHE A 214 -10.35 17.13 -1.26
N VAL A 215 -11.40 16.96 -0.48
CA VAL A 215 -11.30 16.48 0.91
C VAL A 215 -11.81 15.05 0.97
N CYS A 216 -10.93 14.14 1.39
CA CYS A 216 -11.22 12.73 1.60
C CYS A 216 -10.98 12.38 3.07
N SER A 217 -11.80 11.50 3.62
CA SER A 217 -11.74 11.14 5.04
C SER A 217 -12.17 9.71 5.23
N ASP A 218 -11.47 8.97 6.09
CA ASP A 218 -11.88 7.63 6.48
C ASP A 218 -12.81 7.60 7.71
N GLY A 219 -13.19 8.77 8.23
CA GLY A 219 -14.19 8.94 9.29
C GLY A 219 -15.15 10.09 9.02
N LYS A 220 -16.13 10.29 9.92
CA LYS A 220 -17.12 11.37 9.80
C LYS A 220 -16.47 12.73 10.01
N VAL A 221 -16.60 13.62 9.03
CA VAL A 221 -16.18 15.02 9.13
C VAL A 221 -17.42 15.90 9.24
N PRO A 222 -17.46 16.89 10.16
CA PRO A 222 -18.59 17.80 10.28
C PRO A 222 -18.86 18.56 8.98
N ALA A 223 -20.15 18.69 8.63
CA ALA A 223 -20.57 19.50 7.49
C ALA A 223 -20.16 20.96 7.68
N GLY A 224 -19.70 21.61 6.61
CA GLY A 224 -19.26 23.01 6.64
C GLY A 224 -17.91 23.27 7.31
N LEU A 225 -17.21 22.24 7.78
CA LEU A 225 -15.88 22.41 8.37
C LEU A 225 -14.83 22.85 7.34
N PHE A 226 -14.93 22.32 6.12
CA PHE A 226 -14.09 22.72 5.01
C PHE A 226 -14.85 23.71 4.11
N PRO A 227 -14.17 24.68 3.48
CA PRO A 227 -14.81 25.69 2.63
C PRO A 227 -15.64 25.07 1.51
N HIS A 228 -16.73 25.76 1.12
CA HIS A 228 -17.81 25.29 0.24
C HIS A 228 -17.40 24.75 -1.15
N GLU A 229 -16.16 24.97 -1.59
CA GLU A 229 -15.61 24.42 -2.83
C GLU A 229 -15.01 23.01 -2.68
N SER A 230 -15.18 22.38 -1.51
CA SER A 230 -14.62 21.04 -1.24
C SER A 230 -15.56 19.93 -1.72
N THR A 231 -15.13 19.11 -2.68
CA THR A 231 -15.90 17.89 -3.02
C THR A 231 -15.70 16.85 -1.92
N TRP A 232 -16.80 16.32 -1.37
CA TRP A 232 -16.80 15.35 -0.28
C TRP A 232 -16.74 13.92 -0.82
N GLY A 233 -15.72 13.16 -0.43
CA GLY A 233 -15.78 11.71 -0.46
C GLY A 233 -16.61 11.21 0.73
N VAL A 234 -17.62 10.37 0.48
CA VAL A 234 -18.26 9.54 1.52
C VAL A 234 -17.16 8.70 2.17
N PRO A 235 -17.15 8.41 3.48
CA PRO A 235 -16.05 7.66 4.09
C PRO A 235 -15.82 6.30 3.42
N ARG A 236 -14.78 6.22 2.59
CA ARG A 236 -14.30 4.99 1.95
C ARG A 236 -12.76 4.97 1.97
N PRO A 237 -12.11 3.83 1.69
CA PRO A 237 -10.67 3.82 1.44
C PRO A 237 -10.29 4.90 0.40
N LEU A 238 -9.14 5.58 0.56
CA LEU A 238 -8.68 6.68 -0.33
C LEU A 238 -8.80 6.36 -1.84
N VAL A 239 -8.66 5.09 -2.20
CA VAL A 239 -8.81 4.64 -3.59
C VAL A 239 -10.27 4.66 -4.05
N GLU A 240 -11.22 4.34 -3.17
CA GLU A 240 -12.66 4.41 -3.42
C GLU A 240 -13.23 5.83 -3.29
N ASP A 241 -12.56 6.74 -2.58
CA ASP A 241 -12.93 8.16 -2.53
C ASP A 241 -12.61 8.90 -3.85
N LEU A 242 -11.69 8.33 -4.63
CA LEU A 242 -11.17 8.90 -5.87
C LEU A 242 -11.54 8.08 -7.12
N ALA A 243 -12.01 6.83 -6.97
CA ALA A 243 -12.46 5.96 -8.06
C ALA A 243 -13.93 6.19 -8.43
#